data_AF-A0A8T3NEJ8-F1
#
_entry.id   AF-A0A8T3NEJ8-F1
#
_cell.length_a   1.000
_cell.length_b   1.000
_cell.length_c   1.000
_cell.angle_alpha   90.00
_cell.angle_beta   90.00
_cell.angle_gamma   90.00
#
_symmetry.space_group_name_H-M   'P 1'
#
loop_
_entity.id
_entity.type
_entity.pdbx_description
1 polymer ?
#
loop_
_entity_poly.entity_id
_entity_poly.type
_entity_poly.pdbx_seq_one_letter_code
_entity_poly.pdbx_strand_id
1 'polypeptide(L)'
;MRLASAAALAYLLAPGHPLGWLTGIPLGPLSLACMVIVGVLVFAFWPSSEAEPSRLMGASVEKTGFLGRALACLERAHAVRPYVVALGAMIVAKVLLGLLAPAHGLPGWYYANGRFQGAPERSTEFPREAATRRERELDFGGDEFPVYFLNDSQRFNFFGAEAERRRNLPFSVRWQGTLYVPTEASYRFWLTASGPGTLAVDGRQIAAVDADGSQTTAVEAQLGPGSHQFQVTYARRPPRSGQLKVEWELDGRRQVVGAPYLFAAPLDAAAWEGDRVSLLAARAVDGLFLVMLALAAAWLMGSRLARLTRAREGRWALLERPLLGLFLLTVLAHATLPRLDRADKMALLGGGQDWLTHETLARDILVNGPLMTLGRPLGEGRTYYAQPFYPYALAAMHWLTGEDQFGPIVLQLLGLGLSGVLLYFLAKRLFGVPSALATLVLFVGLRHWQLDWVARRLLSENVYFVIVPAALLCLVRFVDERRRRDVWLAGTLLGLAVVTRGPALLYLPIVVGLIWLLLRREDGTTGQIGAT
;
A
#
# COMPACT_ATOMS: atom_id res chain seq x y z
N MET A 1 -19.94 0.15 -14.80
CA MET A 1 -18.62 0.69 -14.40
C MET A 1 -18.39 0.68 -12.89
N ARG A 2 -19.18 1.36 -12.04
CA ARG A 2 -18.97 1.36 -10.57
C ARG A 2 -18.81 -0.05 -9.98
N LEU A 3 -19.76 -0.94 -10.29
CA LEU A 3 -19.75 -2.32 -9.78
C LEU A 3 -18.53 -3.12 -10.27
N ALA A 4 -18.13 -2.96 -11.54
CA ALA A 4 -16.95 -3.63 -12.08
C ALA A 4 -15.66 -3.12 -11.43
N SER A 5 -15.53 -1.82 -11.21
CA SER A 5 -14.38 -1.23 -10.53
C SER A 5 -14.33 -1.63 -9.05
N ALA A 6 -15.49 -1.66 -8.38
CA ALA A 6 -15.57 -2.16 -7.01
C ALA A 6 -15.18 -3.65 -6.91
N ALA A 7 -15.64 -4.48 -7.85
CA ALA A 7 -15.25 -5.88 -7.92
C ALA A 7 -13.76 -6.06 -8.23
N ALA A 8 -13.17 -5.24 -9.11
CA ALA A 8 -11.74 -5.27 -9.39
C ALA A 8 -10.89 -4.87 -8.18
N LEU A 9 -11.32 -3.85 -7.42
CA LEU A 9 -10.68 -3.48 -6.15
C LEU A 9 -10.84 -4.60 -5.11
N ALA A 10 -12.02 -5.20 -5.00
CA ALA A 10 -12.25 -6.33 -4.11
C ALA A 10 -11.36 -7.53 -4.44
N TYR A 11 -11.11 -7.82 -5.72
CA TYR A 11 -10.15 -8.85 -6.15
C TYR A 11 -8.73 -8.57 -5.65
N LEU A 12 -8.27 -7.32 -5.74
CA LEU A 12 -6.94 -6.93 -5.28
C LEU A 12 -6.79 -7.00 -3.76
N LEU A 13 -7.87 -6.73 -3.01
CA LEU A 13 -7.88 -6.80 -1.55
C LEU A 13 -8.11 -8.23 -1.02
N ALA A 14 -8.73 -9.11 -1.80
CA ALA A 14 -9.01 -10.48 -1.39
C ALA A 14 -7.69 -11.26 -1.18
N PRO A 15 -7.56 -12.00 -0.07
CA PRO A 15 -6.40 -12.87 0.16
C PRO A 15 -6.34 -13.95 -0.92
N GLY A 16 -5.13 -14.24 -1.40
CA GLY A 16 -4.87 -15.29 -2.38
C GLY A 16 -3.75 -16.23 -1.94
N HIS A 17 -3.32 -17.08 -2.87
CA HIS A 17 -2.15 -17.94 -2.66
C HIS A 17 -0.91 -17.08 -2.31
N PRO A 18 -0.12 -17.42 -1.27
CA PRO A 18 0.98 -16.58 -0.79
C PRO A 18 2.10 -16.37 -1.83
N LEU A 19 2.31 -17.36 -2.71
CA LEU A 19 3.25 -17.28 -3.85
C LEU A 19 2.62 -16.83 -5.18
N GLY A 20 1.35 -16.37 -5.15
CA GLY A 20 0.68 -15.75 -6.29
C GLY A 20 1.28 -14.39 -6.64
N TRP A 21 0.87 -13.82 -7.78
CA TRP A 21 1.33 -12.49 -8.20
C TRP A 21 0.61 -11.37 -7.44
N LEU A 22 -0.66 -11.60 -7.10
CA LEU A 22 -1.51 -10.62 -6.41
C LEU A 22 -1.99 -11.22 -5.09
N THR A 23 -1.15 -11.18 -4.05
CA THR A 23 -1.35 -11.89 -2.77
C THR A 23 -2.55 -11.43 -1.93
N GLY A 24 -3.09 -10.24 -2.18
CA GLY A 24 -4.15 -9.64 -1.34
C GLY A 24 -3.58 -8.61 -0.38
N ILE A 25 -4.19 -8.44 0.79
CA ILE A 25 -3.66 -7.61 1.89
C ILE A 25 -2.68 -8.46 2.73
N PRO A 26 -1.46 -7.97 3.02
CA PRO A 26 -0.89 -6.70 2.59
C PRO A 26 -0.57 -6.64 1.09
N LEU A 27 -0.85 -5.50 0.47
CA LEU A 27 -0.65 -5.24 -0.96
C LEU A 27 0.84 -5.09 -1.27
N GLY A 28 1.44 -6.14 -1.85
CA GLY A 28 2.76 -6.04 -2.47
C GLY A 28 2.81 -5.02 -3.63
N PRO A 29 4.01 -4.68 -4.13
CA PRO A 29 4.19 -3.59 -5.11
C PRO A 29 3.31 -3.70 -6.36
N LEU A 30 3.15 -4.92 -6.91
CA LEU A 30 2.32 -5.16 -8.09
C LEU A 30 0.83 -4.95 -7.81
N SER A 31 0.33 -5.49 -6.69
CA SER A 31 -1.07 -5.33 -6.25
C SER A 31 -1.41 -3.86 -6.00
N LEU A 32 -0.52 -3.13 -5.33
CA LEU A 32 -0.64 -1.70 -5.10
C LEU A 32 -0.69 -0.93 -6.43
N ALA A 33 0.21 -1.21 -7.37
CA ALA A 33 0.20 -0.58 -8.69
C ALA A 33 -1.10 -0.86 -9.46
N CYS A 34 -1.58 -2.11 -9.45
CA CYS A 34 -2.86 -2.47 -10.09
C CYS A 34 -4.04 -1.72 -9.46
N MET A 35 -4.06 -1.56 -8.14
CA MET A 35 -5.12 -0.83 -7.42
C MET A 35 -5.16 0.64 -7.87
N VAL A 36 -3.99 1.27 -7.98
CA VAL A 36 -3.88 2.66 -8.47
C VAL A 36 -4.28 2.75 -9.93
N ILE A 37 -3.87 1.81 -10.79
CA ILE A 37 -4.27 1.78 -12.20
C ILE A 37 -5.79 1.67 -12.32
N VAL A 38 -6.45 0.78 -11.56
CA VAL A 38 -7.93 0.70 -11.54
C VAL A 38 -8.53 2.04 -11.14
N GLY A 39 -8.02 2.69 -10.09
CA GLY A 39 -8.47 4.01 -9.65
C GLY A 39 -8.30 5.10 -10.72
N VAL A 40 -7.14 5.13 -11.39
CA VAL A 40 -6.85 6.06 -12.48
C VAL A 40 -7.74 5.80 -13.69
N LEU A 41 -7.96 4.55 -14.08
CA LEU A 41 -8.86 4.21 -15.19
C LEU A 41 -10.29 4.66 -14.88
N VAL A 42 -10.76 4.46 -13.65
CA VAL A 42 -12.04 4.98 -13.21
C VAL A 42 -12.07 6.49 -13.36
N PHE A 43 -11.10 7.21 -12.78
CA PHE A 43 -11.03 8.68 -12.82
C PHE A 43 -10.93 9.25 -14.24
N ALA A 44 -9.96 8.79 -15.02
CA ALA A 44 -9.64 9.27 -16.36
C ALA A 44 -10.80 9.07 -17.34
N PHE A 45 -11.51 7.95 -17.21
CA PHE A 45 -12.52 7.55 -18.18
C PHE A 45 -13.96 7.71 -17.66
N TRP A 46 -14.17 8.11 -16.40
CA TRP A 46 -15.51 8.36 -15.84
C TRP A 46 -16.32 9.34 -16.71
N PRO A 47 -17.58 9.02 -17.04
CA PRO A 47 -18.46 9.97 -17.72
C PRO A 47 -18.62 11.23 -16.86
N SER A 48 -18.14 12.37 -17.34
CA SER A 48 -18.47 13.66 -16.73
C SER A 48 -19.93 13.97 -17.04
N SER A 49 -20.76 14.09 -16.01
CA SER A 49 -22.17 14.49 -16.15
C SER A 49 -22.35 15.86 -16.81
N GLU A 50 -21.30 16.69 -16.81
CA GLU A 50 -21.29 18.01 -17.45
C GLU A 50 -21.20 17.96 -18.98
N ALA A 51 -20.93 16.80 -19.57
CA ALA A 51 -20.85 16.64 -21.03
C ALA A 51 -22.16 16.18 -21.68
N GLU A 52 -23.27 16.07 -20.93
CA GLU A 52 -24.58 15.80 -21.55
C GLU A 52 -25.23 17.10 -22.07
N PRO A 53 -25.83 17.05 -23.28
CA PRO A 53 -25.93 18.19 -24.18
C PRO A 53 -27.19 19.01 -23.92
N SER A 54 -27.20 19.81 -22.85
CA SER A 54 -28.21 20.86 -22.70
C SER A 54 -28.17 21.93 -23.81
N ARG A 55 -27.17 21.88 -24.72
CA ARG A 55 -27.07 22.76 -25.90
C ARG A 55 -27.49 22.13 -27.25
N LEU A 56 -27.87 20.85 -27.29
CA LEU A 56 -28.52 20.26 -28.50
C LEU A 56 -30.05 20.21 -28.41
N MET A 57 -30.66 20.75 -27.33
CA MET A 57 -32.12 20.89 -27.23
C MET A 57 -32.71 21.97 -28.15
N GLY A 58 -31.90 22.62 -29.00
CA GLY A 58 -32.40 23.46 -30.10
C GLY A 58 -32.75 22.70 -31.38
N ALA A 59 -32.45 21.40 -31.49
CA ALA A 59 -32.73 20.61 -32.70
C ALA A 59 -33.28 19.20 -32.35
N SER A 60 -34.61 19.08 -32.43
CA SER A 60 -35.40 17.83 -32.63
C SER A 60 -35.20 16.62 -31.71
N VAL A 61 -35.09 16.82 -30.38
CA VAL A 61 -35.09 15.71 -29.38
C VAL A 61 -36.50 15.11 -29.14
N GLU A 62 -37.45 15.25 -30.06
CA GLU A 62 -38.85 14.87 -29.82
C GLU A 62 -39.21 13.39 -30.09
N LYS A 63 -38.26 12.52 -30.48
CA LYS A 63 -38.61 11.11 -30.85
C LYS A 63 -37.77 9.98 -30.25
N THR A 64 -36.85 10.25 -29.32
CA THR A 64 -36.29 9.17 -28.49
C THR A 64 -37.01 9.14 -27.15
N GLY A 65 -38.20 8.55 -27.17
CA GLY A 65 -39.05 8.35 -26.00
C GLY A 65 -38.34 7.62 -24.86
N PHE A 66 -38.93 7.66 -23.67
CA PHE A 66 -38.48 7.00 -22.44
C PHE A 66 -37.93 5.56 -22.66
N LEU A 67 -38.53 4.81 -23.60
CA LEU A 67 -38.08 3.48 -24.03
C LEU A 67 -36.63 3.45 -24.57
N GLY A 68 -36.20 4.43 -25.37
CA GLY A 68 -34.84 4.45 -25.94
C GLY A 68 -33.75 4.66 -24.88
N ARG A 69 -34.05 5.47 -23.86
CA ARG A 69 -33.16 5.65 -22.70
C ARG A 69 -33.13 4.41 -21.81
N ALA A 70 -34.28 3.75 -21.61
CA ALA A 70 -34.36 2.49 -20.87
C ALA A 70 -33.60 1.36 -21.59
N LEU A 71 -33.75 1.23 -22.91
CA LEU A 71 -33.06 0.22 -23.73
C LEU A 71 -31.54 0.45 -23.78
N ALA A 72 -31.07 1.68 -23.96
CA ALA A 72 -29.63 1.97 -23.90
C ALA A 72 -29.04 1.75 -22.49
N CYS A 73 -29.84 1.91 -21.43
CA CYS A 73 -29.44 1.57 -20.06
C CYS A 73 -29.38 0.06 -19.85
N LEU A 74 -30.37 -0.68 -20.37
CA LEU A 74 -30.43 -2.15 -20.36
C LEU A 74 -29.28 -2.78 -21.16
N GLU A 75 -29.00 -2.32 -22.38
CA GLU A 75 -27.86 -2.80 -23.19
C GLU A 75 -26.52 -2.59 -22.47
N ARG A 76 -26.33 -1.42 -21.84
CA ARG A 76 -25.12 -1.16 -21.02
C ARG A 76 -25.08 -2.02 -19.76
N ALA A 77 -26.22 -2.35 -19.16
CA ALA A 77 -26.30 -3.23 -17.99
C ALA A 77 -25.97 -4.68 -18.36
N HIS A 78 -26.48 -5.17 -19.50
CA HIS A 78 -26.18 -6.50 -20.04
C HIS A 78 -24.70 -6.65 -20.40
N ALA A 79 -24.05 -5.61 -20.92
CA ALA A 79 -22.63 -5.66 -21.26
C ALA A 79 -21.69 -5.73 -20.03
N VAL A 80 -22.08 -5.16 -18.88
CA VAL A 80 -21.21 -5.11 -17.68
C VAL A 80 -21.41 -6.31 -16.75
N ARG A 81 -22.61 -6.90 -16.74
CA ARG A 81 -22.95 -8.06 -15.92
C ARG A 81 -21.97 -9.24 -16.05
N PRO A 82 -21.55 -9.71 -17.25
CA PRO A 82 -20.63 -10.83 -17.36
C PRO A 82 -19.26 -10.53 -16.73
N TYR A 83 -18.76 -9.29 -16.85
CA TYR A 83 -17.49 -8.88 -16.21
C TYR A 83 -17.56 -8.93 -14.69
N VAL A 84 -18.67 -8.44 -14.10
CA VAL A 84 -18.86 -8.47 -12.65
C VAL A 84 -18.99 -9.90 -12.14
N VAL A 85 -19.72 -10.76 -12.86
CA VAL A 85 -19.86 -12.19 -12.53
C VAL A 85 -18.51 -12.89 -12.64
N ALA A 86 -17.74 -12.64 -13.70
CA ALA A 86 -16.40 -13.20 -13.88
C ALA A 86 -15.45 -12.77 -12.74
N LEU A 87 -15.41 -11.47 -12.40
CA LEU A 87 -14.61 -10.98 -11.27
C LEU A 87 -15.07 -11.60 -9.94
N GLY A 88 -16.37 -11.76 -9.73
CA GLY A 88 -16.92 -12.45 -8.56
C GLY A 88 -16.44 -13.90 -8.45
N ALA A 89 -16.51 -14.65 -9.56
CA ALA A 89 -15.99 -16.02 -9.62
C ALA A 89 -14.48 -16.08 -9.36
N MET A 90 -13.71 -15.13 -9.91
CA MET A 90 -12.27 -15.05 -9.69
C MET A 90 -11.91 -14.70 -8.24
N ILE A 91 -12.67 -13.82 -7.57
CA ILE A 91 -12.51 -13.53 -6.13
C ILE A 91 -12.71 -14.82 -5.32
N VAL A 92 -13.79 -15.55 -5.59
CA VAL A 92 -14.07 -16.82 -4.90
C VAL A 92 -12.95 -17.83 -5.15
N ALA A 93 -12.53 -18.00 -6.40
CA ALA A 93 -11.43 -18.89 -6.76
C ALA A 93 -10.13 -18.50 -6.04
N LYS A 94 -9.78 -17.20 -6.04
CA LYS A 94 -8.59 -16.67 -5.37
C LYS A 94 -8.59 -16.95 -3.87
N VAL A 95 -9.72 -16.69 -3.19
CA VAL A 95 -9.87 -16.96 -1.75
C VAL A 95 -9.77 -18.44 -1.47
N LEU A 96 -10.42 -19.30 -2.24
CA LEU A 96 -10.32 -20.76 -2.08
C LEU A 96 -8.89 -21.25 -2.28
N LEU A 97 -8.18 -20.76 -3.29
CA LEU A 97 -6.77 -21.10 -3.54
C LEU A 97 -5.86 -20.60 -2.40
N GLY A 98 -6.17 -19.45 -1.79
CA GLY A 98 -5.47 -18.96 -0.61
C GLY A 98 -5.72 -19.80 0.64
N LEU A 99 -6.95 -20.29 0.83
CA LEU A 99 -7.30 -21.17 1.96
C LEU A 99 -6.71 -22.58 1.82
N LEU A 100 -6.53 -23.06 0.60
CA LEU A 100 -5.91 -24.36 0.31
C LEU A 100 -4.38 -24.30 0.35
N ALA A 101 -3.80 -23.10 0.24
CA ALA A 101 -2.36 -22.94 0.23
C ALA A 101 -1.76 -23.27 1.61
N PRO A 102 -0.68 -24.05 1.66
CA PRO A 102 0.08 -24.27 2.87
C PRO A 102 0.73 -22.97 3.34
N ALA A 103 1.12 -23.00 4.60
CA ALA A 103 1.84 -21.95 5.29
C ALA A 103 3.28 -21.82 4.78
N HIS A 104 3.47 -21.24 3.59
CA HIS A 104 4.79 -20.98 3.00
C HIS A 104 5.65 -20.06 3.87
N GLY A 105 6.96 -20.32 3.86
CA GLY A 105 7.98 -19.59 4.60
C GLY A 105 8.30 -20.16 5.99
N LEU A 106 9.45 -19.78 6.54
CA LEU A 106 9.89 -20.18 7.87
C LEU A 106 9.44 -19.18 8.93
N PRO A 107 8.66 -19.61 9.93
CA PRO A 107 8.40 -18.83 11.13
C PRO A 107 9.70 -18.38 11.80
N GLY A 108 9.83 -17.06 12.02
CA GLY A 108 10.96 -16.39 12.63
C GLY A 108 10.55 -15.68 13.92
N TRP A 109 11.30 -15.92 15.00
CA TRP A 109 11.16 -15.25 16.29
C TRP A 109 12.34 -14.30 16.47
N TYR A 110 12.06 -13.00 16.38
CA TYR A 110 13.06 -11.95 16.51
C TYR A 110 13.10 -11.41 17.93
N TYR A 111 14.29 -11.07 18.40
CA TYR A 111 14.51 -10.50 19.72
C TYR A 111 15.30 -9.20 19.56
N ALA A 112 14.89 -8.14 20.25
CA ALA A 112 15.62 -6.87 20.28
C ALA A 112 16.88 -6.89 21.16
N ASN A 113 17.58 -8.03 21.19
CA ASN A 113 18.86 -8.24 21.85
C ASN A 113 19.60 -9.38 21.13
N GLY A 114 20.92 -9.47 21.31
CA GLY A 114 21.74 -10.51 20.68
C GLY A 114 21.79 -11.85 21.43
N ARG A 115 20.88 -12.11 22.39
CA ARG A 115 20.96 -13.24 23.33
C ARG A 115 19.76 -14.18 23.31
N PHE A 116 18.80 -13.99 22.41
CA PHE A 116 17.56 -14.77 22.35
C PHE A 116 16.76 -14.73 23.68
N GLN A 117 16.84 -13.62 24.41
CA GLN A 117 16.22 -13.47 25.73
C GLN A 117 14.92 -12.66 25.68
N GLY A 118 13.97 -13.02 26.54
CA GLY A 118 12.69 -12.34 26.68
C GLY A 118 11.63 -12.85 25.70
N ALA A 119 10.51 -12.11 25.60
CA ALA A 119 9.50 -12.38 24.59
C ALA A 119 9.99 -11.96 23.20
N PRO A 120 9.70 -12.74 22.15
CA PRO A 120 9.96 -12.32 20.78
C PRO A 120 9.11 -11.08 20.43
N GLU A 121 9.63 -10.27 19.51
CA GLU A 121 8.97 -9.06 19.04
C GLU A 121 7.72 -9.42 18.21
N ARG A 122 6.73 -8.53 18.22
CA ARG A 122 5.47 -8.71 17.49
C ARG A 122 5.53 -7.98 16.14
N SER A 123 4.87 -8.55 15.14
CA SER A 123 4.68 -7.96 13.81
C SER A 123 3.28 -7.38 13.64
N THR A 124 3.16 -6.42 12.72
CA THR A 124 1.88 -5.88 12.28
C THR A 124 1.23 -6.72 11.18
N GLU A 125 2.02 -7.50 10.42
CA GLU A 125 1.54 -8.39 9.36
C GLU A 125 1.04 -9.74 9.89
N PHE A 126 1.66 -10.26 10.94
CA PHE A 126 1.32 -11.56 11.55
C PHE A 126 0.80 -11.41 12.98
N PRO A 127 -0.23 -10.58 13.25
CA PRO A 127 -0.62 -10.21 14.61
C PRO A 127 -1.19 -11.36 15.44
N ARG A 128 -1.57 -12.47 14.79
CA ARG A 128 -2.13 -13.68 15.41
C ARG A 128 -1.11 -14.80 15.59
N GLU A 129 0.12 -14.63 15.11
CA GLU A 129 1.16 -15.65 15.22
C GLU A 129 2.04 -15.40 16.43
N ALA A 130 2.54 -16.48 17.02
CA ALA A 130 3.58 -16.39 18.06
C ALA A 130 4.95 -16.04 17.46
N ALA A 131 5.16 -16.36 16.18
CA ALA A 131 6.32 -15.92 15.42
C ALA A 131 6.19 -14.43 15.08
N THR A 132 7.32 -13.73 15.03
CA THR A 132 7.36 -12.34 14.57
C THR A 132 6.99 -12.28 13.09
N ARG A 133 7.58 -13.11 12.23
CA ARG A 133 7.34 -13.07 10.78
C ARG A 133 7.50 -14.46 10.17
N ARG A 134 7.08 -14.64 8.91
CA ARG A 134 7.46 -15.79 8.07
C ARG A 134 8.37 -15.36 6.94
N GLU A 135 9.57 -15.91 6.91
CA GLU A 135 10.55 -15.60 5.88
C GLU A 135 10.41 -16.55 4.69
N ARG A 136 10.30 -15.97 3.50
CA ARG A 136 10.21 -16.74 2.25
C ARG A 136 11.57 -17.25 1.79
N GLU A 137 12.63 -16.58 2.17
CA GLU A 137 14.00 -16.93 1.85
C GLU A 137 14.93 -16.51 2.98
N LEU A 138 16.08 -17.16 3.08
CA LEU A 138 17.11 -16.83 4.05
C LEU A 138 18.31 -16.20 3.34
N ASP A 139 18.11 -14.98 2.82
CA ASP A 139 19.16 -14.14 2.25
C ASP A 139 19.00 -12.71 2.79
N PHE A 140 19.82 -12.38 3.78
CA PHE A 140 19.80 -11.10 4.46
C PHE A 140 21.21 -10.50 4.45
N GLY A 141 21.39 -9.38 3.77
CA GLY A 141 22.60 -8.56 3.81
C GLY A 141 22.31 -7.12 4.21
N GLY A 142 23.12 -6.56 5.12
CA GLY A 142 23.05 -5.14 5.45
C GLY A 142 21.76 -4.74 6.17
N ASP A 143 20.90 -4.01 5.47
CA ASP A 143 19.61 -3.49 5.91
C ASP A 143 18.41 -4.37 5.47
N GLU A 144 18.68 -5.56 4.93
CA GLU A 144 17.66 -6.52 4.48
C GLU A 144 16.96 -7.26 5.62
N PHE A 145 17.52 -7.24 6.83
CA PHE A 145 16.83 -7.84 7.98
C PHE A 145 15.54 -7.07 8.31
N PRO A 146 14.38 -7.76 8.42
CA PRO A 146 13.09 -7.12 8.67
C PRO A 146 12.89 -6.77 10.16
N VAL A 147 13.84 -6.05 10.75
CA VAL A 147 13.84 -5.68 12.17
C VAL A 147 13.07 -4.37 12.43
N TYR A 148 11.87 -4.24 11.86
CA TYR A 148 11.07 -3.01 11.89
C TYR A 148 10.74 -2.53 13.31
N PHE A 149 10.65 -3.46 14.28
CA PHE A 149 10.46 -3.15 15.71
C PHE A 149 11.59 -2.30 16.32
N LEU A 150 12.75 -2.16 15.64
CA LEU A 150 13.80 -1.22 16.06
C LEU A 150 13.45 0.24 15.74
N ASN A 151 12.41 0.50 14.93
CA ASN A 151 11.79 1.81 14.78
C ASN A 151 10.80 2.08 15.92
N ASP A 152 11.33 2.13 17.13
CA ASP A 152 10.58 2.37 18.36
C ASP A 152 11.20 3.57 19.11
N SER A 153 10.42 4.64 19.22
CA SER A 153 10.82 5.90 19.86
C SER A 153 10.84 5.82 21.40
N GLN A 154 10.31 4.74 21.98
CA GLN A 154 10.33 4.50 23.42
C GLN A 154 11.60 3.77 23.83
N ARG A 155 12.05 2.82 23.01
CA ARG A 155 13.20 1.95 23.32
C ARG A 155 14.50 2.38 22.66
N PHE A 156 14.44 2.91 21.43
CA PHE A 156 15.62 3.09 20.58
C PHE A 156 15.78 4.52 20.04
N ASN A 157 15.27 5.52 20.75
CA ASN A 157 15.31 6.92 20.34
C ASN A 157 16.66 7.60 20.63
N PHE A 158 17.73 7.09 20.03
CA PHE A 158 19.07 7.65 20.15
C PHE A 158 19.31 8.75 19.12
N PHE A 159 19.76 9.93 19.57
CA PHE A 159 20.04 11.10 18.74
C PHE A 159 21.22 11.92 19.30
N GLY A 160 21.68 12.92 18.57
CA GLY A 160 22.83 13.73 18.96
C GLY A 160 24.10 12.90 19.11
N ALA A 161 24.80 13.03 20.24
CA ALA A 161 26.02 12.28 20.54
C ALA A 161 25.82 10.75 20.57
N GLU A 162 24.58 10.28 20.78
CA GLU A 162 24.27 8.84 20.85
C GLU A 162 23.75 8.26 19.53
N ALA A 163 23.63 9.06 18.46
CA ALA A 163 23.04 8.62 17.19
C ALA A 163 23.72 7.36 16.62
N GLU A 164 25.01 7.17 16.89
CA GLU A 164 25.77 6.00 16.45
C GLU A 164 25.29 4.69 17.10
N ARG A 165 24.75 4.73 18.33
CA ARG A 165 24.15 3.54 18.98
C ARG A 165 23.01 2.97 18.16
N ARG A 166 22.27 3.82 17.45
CA ARG A 166 21.12 3.42 16.63
C ARG A 166 21.53 2.51 15.47
N ARG A 167 22.66 2.80 14.82
CA ARG A 167 23.21 1.95 13.73
C ARG A 167 23.70 0.60 14.23
N ASN A 168 23.97 0.49 15.53
CA ASN A 168 24.63 -0.63 16.18
C ASN A 168 23.72 -1.43 17.12
N LEU A 169 22.39 -1.35 16.94
CA LEU A 169 21.43 -2.10 17.75
C LEU A 169 21.62 -3.62 17.56
N PRO A 170 21.77 -4.38 18.66
CA PRO A 170 21.84 -5.83 18.59
C PRO A 170 20.45 -6.42 18.38
N PHE A 171 20.38 -7.52 17.63
CA PHE A 171 19.20 -8.36 17.55
C PHE A 171 19.64 -9.82 17.36
N SER A 172 18.71 -10.73 17.62
CA SER A 172 18.88 -12.15 17.33
C SER A 172 17.56 -12.69 16.80
N VAL A 173 17.64 -13.79 16.06
CA VAL A 173 16.51 -14.38 15.39
C VAL A 173 16.69 -15.89 15.29
N ARG A 174 15.62 -16.61 15.59
CA ARG A 174 15.50 -18.04 15.38
C ARG A 174 14.44 -18.27 14.31
N TRP A 175 14.76 -19.01 13.27
CA TRP A 175 13.80 -19.55 12.32
C TRP A 175 13.61 -21.03 12.57
N GLN A 176 12.37 -21.50 12.55
CA GLN A 176 12.06 -22.91 12.74
C GLN A 176 10.81 -23.27 11.93
N GLY A 177 10.93 -24.33 11.13
CA GLY A 177 9.84 -24.86 10.33
C GLY A 177 10.28 -26.14 9.63
N THR A 178 9.93 -26.25 8.36
CA THR A 178 10.16 -27.44 7.55
C THR A 178 10.79 -27.07 6.22
N LEU A 179 11.80 -27.85 5.82
CA LEU A 179 12.32 -27.90 4.47
C LEU A 179 11.73 -29.13 3.76
N TYR A 180 11.05 -28.93 2.65
CA TYR A 180 10.58 -30.02 1.81
C TYR A 180 11.65 -30.43 0.79
N VAL A 181 12.05 -31.69 0.85
CA VAL A 181 13.05 -32.29 -0.03
C VAL A 181 12.33 -33.14 -1.08
N PRO A 182 12.45 -32.83 -2.39
CA PRO A 182 11.67 -33.52 -3.42
C PRO A 182 12.22 -34.91 -3.75
N THR A 183 13.52 -35.14 -3.58
CA THR A 183 14.22 -36.36 -4.04
C THR A 183 15.26 -36.78 -3.03
N GLU A 184 15.48 -38.08 -2.89
CA GLU A 184 16.60 -38.58 -2.08
C GLU A 184 17.93 -38.20 -2.74
N ALA A 185 18.78 -37.46 -2.04
CA ALA A 185 20.09 -37.07 -2.51
C ALA A 185 21.02 -36.63 -1.36
N SER A 186 22.31 -36.51 -1.68
CA SER A 186 23.25 -35.76 -0.83
C SER A 186 23.11 -34.28 -1.17
N TYR A 187 22.58 -33.50 -0.24
CA TYR A 187 22.41 -32.06 -0.38
C TYR A 187 23.59 -31.33 0.24
N ARG A 188 24.20 -30.44 -0.54
CA ARG A 188 25.23 -29.53 -0.01
C ARG A 188 24.58 -28.23 0.43
N PHE A 189 24.77 -27.86 1.68
CA PHE A 189 24.32 -26.60 2.27
C PHE A 189 25.50 -25.64 2.46
N TRP A 190 25.25 -24.34 2.33
CA TRP A 190 26.15 -23.27 2.71
C TRP A 190 25.45 -22.34 3.71
N LEU A 191 26.13 -22.08 4.82
CA LEU A 191 25.72 -21.07 5.79
C LEU A 191 26.76 -19.94 5.76
N THR A 192 26.34 -18.76 5.33
CA THR A 192 27.12 -17.53 5.40
C THR A 192 26.59 -16.64 6.51
N ALA A 193 27.43 -16.16 7.42
CA ALA A 193 27.00 -15.24 8.49
C ALA A 193 28.12 -14.26 8.89
N SER A 194 27.74 -13.05 9.32
CA SER A 194 28.65 -12.03 9.89
C SER A 194 28.72 -12.00 11.43
N GLY A 195 28.19 -13.04 12.07
CA GLY A 195 28.12 -13.22 13.52
C GLY A 195 27.71 -14.67 13.84
N PRO A 196 27.44 -15.00 15.12
CA PRO A 196 27.00 -16.34 15.50
C PRO A 196 25.77 -16.76 14.71
N GLY A 197 25.90 -17.83 13.94
CA GLY A 197 24.81 -18.43 13.19
C GLY A 197 24.94 -19.95 13.14
N THR A 198 23.81 -20.65 13.23
CA THR A 198 23.76 -22.11 13.17
C THR A 198 22.65 -22.58 12.23
N LEU A 199 22.90 -23.72 11.58
CA LEU A 199 21.94 -24.44 10.76
C LEU A 199 21.79 -25.86 11.29
N ALA A 200 20.55 -26.27 11.57
CA ALA A 200 20.21 -27.61 12.01
C ALA A 200 19.11 -28.20 11.12
N VAL A 201 19.27 -29.49 10.80
CA VAL A 201 18.31 -30.29 10.05
C VAL A 201 17.99 -31.54 10.86
N ASP A 202 16.70 -31.85 11.05
CA ASP A 202 16.21 -32.96 11.87
C ASP A 202 16.80 -32.98 13.29
N GLY A 203 16.91 -31.79 13.90
CA GLY A 203 17.45 -31.61 15.24
C GLY A 203 18.98 -31.71 15.35
N ARG A 204 19.68 -32.08 14.26
CA ARG A 204 21.15 -32.14 14.23
C ARG A 204 21.72 -30.86 13.65
N GLN A 205 22.58 -30.17 14.42
CA GLN A 205 23.34 -29.04 13.91
C GLN A 205 24.35 -29.53 12.85
N ILE A 206 24.22 -29.06 11.62
CA ILE A 206 25.07 -29.46 10.48
C ILE A 206 26.08 -28.37 10.09
N ALA A 207 25.80 -27.10 10.38
CA ALA A 207 26.74 -26.02 10.16
C ALA A 207 26.66 -24.97 11.27
N ALA A 208 27.80 -24.35 11.55
CA ALA A 208 27.90 -23.19 12.42
C ALA A 208 28.95 -22.21 11.89
N VAL A 209 28.73 -20.93 12.17
CA VAL A 209 29.65 -19.84 11.91
C VAL A 209 29.70 -18.99 13.17
N ASP A 210 30.90 -18.71 13.66
CA ASP A 210 31.12 -17.75 14.74
C ASP A 210 32.38 -16.95 14.41
N ALA A 211 32.19 -15.86 13.66
CA ALA A 211 33.28 -15.09 13.09
C ALA A 211 33.09 -13.59 13.29
N ASP A 212 34.20 -12.85 13.39
CA ASP A 212 34.24 -11.39 13.46
C ASP A 212 34.09 -10.70 12.10
N GLY A 213 33.38 -11.35 11.17
CA GLY A 213 33.14 -10.93 9.80
C GLY A 213 32.33 -11.97 9.02
N SER A 214 32.05 -11.69 7.75
CA SER A 214 31.32 -12.63 6.90
C SER A 214 32.16 -13.88 6.63
N GLN A 215 31.69 -15.04 7.07
CA GLN A 215 32.29 -16.34 6.79
C GLN A 215 31.24 -17.30 6.27
N THR A 216 31.68 -18.28 5.48
CA THR A 216 30.83 -19.31 4.90
C THR A 216 31.34 -20.70 5.28
N THR A 217 30.45 -21.52 5.84
CA THR A 217 30.69 -22.95 6.09
C THR A 217 29.84 -23.76 5.12
N ALA A 218 30.42 -24.80 4.50
CA ALA A 218 29.70 -25.73 3.64
C ALA A 218 29.61 -27.11 4.29
N VAL A 219 28.48 -27.80 4.16
CA VAL A 219 28.27 -29.15 4.72
C VAL A 219 27.42 -29.99 3.77
N GLU A 220 27.68 -31.29 3.71
CA GLU A 220 26.84 -32.26 3.02
C GLU A 220 25.92 -32.98 4.01
N ALA A 221 24.65 -33.17 3.62
CA ALA A 221 23.66 -33.91 4.39
C ALA A 221 22.86 -34.83 3.46
N GLN A 222 22.80 -36.12 3.79
CA GLN A 222 21.92 -37.06 3.11
C GLN A 222 20.49 -36.85 3.60
N LEU A 223 19.57 -36.51 2.70
CA LEU A 223 18.16 -36.30 3.02
C LEU A 223 17.29 -37.19 2.12
N GLY A 224 16.27 -37.80 2.72
CA GLY A 224 15.23 -38.53 1.99
C GLY A 224 14.19 -37.58 1.39
N PRO A 225 13.25 -38.07 0.57
CA PRO A 225 12.14 -37.25 0.12
C PRO A 225 11.17 -36.97 1.26
N GLY A 226 10.61 -35.76 1.29
CA GLY A 226 9.59 -35.34 2.23
C GLY A 226 10.01 -34.17 3.12
N SER A 227 9.34 -34.05 4.27
CA SER A 227 9.49 -32.93 5.18
C SER A 227 10.57 -33.17 6.23
N HIS A 228 11.57 -32.29 6.26
CA HIS A 228 12.65 -32.29 7.25
C HIS A 228 12.52 -31.09 8.19
N GLN A 229 12.77 -31.28 9.49
CA GLN A 229 12.79 -30.14 10.41
C GLN A 229 13.96 -29.25 10.06
N PHE A 230 13.70 -27.95 9.94
CA PHE A 230 14.69 -26.98 9.49
C PHE A 230 14.75 -25.82 10.47
N GLN A 231 15.92 -25.61 11.06
CA GLN A 231 16.14 -24.55 12.04
C GLN A 231 17.41 -23.76 11.74
N VAL A 232 17.28 -22.44 11.78
CA VAL A 232 18.41 -21.52 11.63
C VAL A 232 18.39 -20.55 12.79
N THR A 233 19.55 -20.24 13.36
CA THR A 233 19.68 -19.15 14.33
C THR A 233 20.72 -18.16 13.86
N TYR A 234 20.52 -16.89 14.22
CA TYR A 234 21.47 -15.83 13.95
C TYR A 234 21.43 -14.78 15.05
N ALA A 235 22.60 -14.30 15.46
CA ALA A 235 22.75 -13.14 16.33
C ALA A 235 23.67 -12.12 15.67
N ARG A 236 23.18 -10.88 15.52
CA ARG A 236 24.02 -9.78 15.04
C ARG A 236 25.06 -9.43 16.10
N ARG A 237 26.33 -9.28 15.67
CA ARG A 237 27.43 -8.75 16.48
C ARG A 237 27.71 -7.29 16.10
N PRO A 238 27.21 -6.29 16.86
CA PRO A 238 27.58 -4.89 16.63
C PRO A 238 29.10 -4.68 16.75
N PRO A 239 29.68 -3.69 16.05
CA PRO A 239 29.03 -2.67 15.22
C PRO A 239 28.80 -3.11 13.76
N ARG A 240 29.01 -4.38 13.43
CA ARG A 240 28.95 -4.84 12.03
C ARG A 240 27.52 -4.86 11.49
N SER A 241 27.40 -4.71 10.18
CA SER A 241 26.15 -4.94 9.47
C SER A 241 25.75 -6.42 9.59
N GLY A 242 24.45 -6.67 9.74
CA GLY A 242 23.94 -8.03 9.74
C GLY A 242 24.17 -8.67 8.39
N GLN A 243 24.58 -9.94 8.37
CA GLN A 243 24.57 -10.77 7.17
C GLN A 243 24.26 -12.20 7.59
N LEU A 244 23.30 -12.81 6.92
CA LEU A 244 22.97 -14.22 6.99
C LEU A 244 22.48 -14.67 5.62
N LYS A 245 23.07 -15.72 5.07
CA LYS A 245 22.60 -16.36 3.86
C LYS A 245 22.66 -17.87 4.02
N VAL A 246 21.58 -18.55 3.64
CA VAL A 246 21.52 -20.01 3.61
C VAL A 246 21.26 -20.44 2.18
N GLU A 247 22.18 -21.22 1.63
CA GLU A 247 22.08 -21.76 0.29
C GLU A 247 22.15 -23.29 0.34
N TRP A 248 21.61 -23.93 -0.69
CA TRP A 248 21.72 -25.36 -0.92
C TRP A 248 21.92 -25.69 -2.39
N GLU A 249 22.39 -26.89 -2.66
CA GLU A 249 22.51 -27.42 -4.01
C GLU A 249 21.27 -28.24 -4.34
N LEU A 250 20.52 -27.80 -5.35
CA LEU A 250 19.39 -28.54 -5.90
C LEU A 250 19.57 -28.61 -7.41
N ASP A 251 19.39 -29.81 -7.99
CA ASP A 251 19.57 -30.04 -9.43
C ASP A 251 20.92 -29.54 -9.98
N GLY A 252 21.98 -29.70 -9.18
CA GLY A 252 23.35 -29.26 -9.52
C GLY A 252 23.56 -27.74 -9.52
N ARG A 253 22.62 -26.95 -8.95
CA ARG A 253 22.72 -25.50 -8.85
C ARG A 253 22.70 -25.05 -7.39
N ARG A 254 23.70 -24.26 -6.99
CA ARG A 254 23.68 -23.52 -5.72
C ARG A 254 22.65 -22.41 -5.80
N GLN A 255 21.69 -22.41 -4.88
CA GLN A 255 20.64 -21.40 -4.78
C GLN A 255 20.28 -21.12 -3.32
N VAL A 256 19.64 -19.99 -3.05
CA VAL A 256 19.13 -19.66 -1.71
C VAL A 256 18.06 -20.68 -1.30
N VAL A 257 18.11 -21.09 -0.03
CA VAL A 257 17.03 -21.90 0.56
C VAL A 257 15.83 -20.97 0.78
N GLY A 258 14.75 -21.26 0.06
CA GLY A 258 13.57 -20.41 0.02
C GLY A 258 12.33 -21.13 -0.48
N ALA A 259 11.23 -20.37 -0.59
CA ALA A 259 10.01 -20.80 -1.24
C ALA A 259 10.30 -21.28 -2.67
N PRO A 260 9.67 -22.37 -3.14
CA PRO A 260 8.53 -23.04 -2.52
C PRO A 260 8.89 -24.11 -1.48
N TYR A 261 10.15 -24.32 -1.11
CA TYR A 261 10.56 -25.47 -0.29
C TYR A 261 10.47 -25.27 1.22
N LEU A 262 10.14 -24.05 1.69
CA LEU A 262 10.08 -23.70 3.10
C LEU A 262 8.65 -23.57 3.58
N PHE A 263 8.35 -24.21 4.72
CA PHE A 263 7.00 -24.23 5.30
C PHE A 263 7.04 -24.05 6.82
N ALA A 264 5.94 -23.53 7.38
CA ALA A 264 5.77 -23.43 8.82
C ALA A 264 5.48 -24.78 9.50
N ALA A 265 4.98 -25.76 8.75
CA ALA A 265 4.63 -27.08 9.24
C ALA A 265 4.97 -28.17 8.21
N PRO A 266 5.15 -29.43 8.65
CA PRO A 266 5.38 -30.55 7.74
C PRO A 266 4.26 -30.73 6.73
N LEU A 267 4.64 -31.09 5.50
CA LEU A 267 3.77 -31.49 4.40
C LEU A 267 4.06 -32.93 3.97
N ASP A 268 3.00 -33.65 3.62
CA ASP A 268 3.12 -34.91 2.90
C ASP A 268 3.25 -34.68 1.39
N ALA A 269 3.52 -35.76 0.65
CA ALA A 269 3.72 -35.68 -0.80
C ALA A 269 2.46 -35.21 -1.54
N ALA A 270 1.27 -35.62 -1.08
CA ALA A 270 0.01 -35.25 -1.71
C ALA A 270 -0.30 -33.75 -1.54
N ALA A 271 -0.06 -33.21 -0.35
CA ALA A 271 -0.21 -31.78 -0.07
C ALA A 271 0.81 -30.94 -0.85
N TRP A 272 2.06 -31.43 -0.99
CA TRP A 272 3.08 -30.79 -1.82
C TRP A 272 2.67 -30.74 -3.30
N GLU A 273 2.18 -31.85 -3.87
CA GLU A 273 1.69 -31.87 -5.26
C GLU A 273 0.46 -30.97 -5.44
N GLY A 274 -0.48 -31.01 -4.49
CA GLY A 274 -1.66 -30.17 -4.46
C GLY A 274 -1.32 -28.67 -4.43
N ASP A 275 -0.33 -28.27 -3.62
CA ASP A 275 0.17 -26.89 -3.55
C ASP A 275 0.65 -26.41 -4.91
N ARG A 276 1.45 -27.21 -5.63
CA ARG A 276 1.95 -26.85 -6.97
C ARG A 276 0.84 -26.61 -7.98
N VAL A 277 -0.19 -27.44 -7.97
CA VAL A 277 -1.38 -27.27 -8.82
C VAL A 277 -2.14 -26.01 -8.41
N SER A 278 -2.33 -25.79 -7.10
CA SER A 278 -3.01 -24.61 -6.57
C SER A 278 -2.29 -23.30 -6.90
N LEU A 279 -0.95 -23.30 -6.86
CA LEU A 279 -0.10 -22.17 -7.23
C LEU A 279 -0.22 -21.86 -8.72
N LEU A 280 -0.19 -22.88 -9.58
CA LEU A 280 -0.39 -22.68 -11.02
C LEU A 280 -1.77 -22.10 -11.30
N ALA A 281 -2.81 -22.63 -10.65
CA ALA A 281 -4.17 -22.11 -10.76
C ALA A 281 -4.26 -20.66 -10.25
N ALA A 282 -3.62 -20.32 -9.14
CA ALA A 282 -3.60 -18.96 -8.59
C ALA A 282 -2.95 -17.97 -9.55
N ARG A 283 -1.80 -18.34 -10.14
CA ARG A 283 -1.14 -17.52 -11.17
C ARG A 283 -1.98 -17.38 -12.44
N ALA A 284 -2.72 -18.43 -12.83
CA ALA A 284 -3.63 -18.36 -13.96
C ALA A 284 -4.81 -17.40 -13.70
N VAL A 285 -5.40 -17.43 -12.49
CA VAL A 285 -6.46 -16.49 -12.08
C VAL A 285 -5.92 -15.05 -12.03
N ASP A 286 -4.73 -14.83 -11.46
CA ASP A 286 -4.08 -13.52 -11.45
C ASP A 286 -3.76 -13.04 -12.87
N GLY A 287 -3.25 -13.91 -13.74
CA GLY A 287 -2.98 -13.60 -15.14
C GLY A 287 -4.24 -13.21 -15.91
N LEU A 288 -5.34 -13.95 -15.70
CA LEU A 288 -6.63 -13.61 -16.29
C LEU A 288 -7.11 -12.24 -15.82
N PHE A 289 -6.92 -11.89 -14.54
CA PHE A 289 -7.29 -10.57 -14.01
C PHE A 289 -6.50 -9.46 -14.69
N LEU A 290 -5.18 -9.64 -14.83
CA LEU A 290 -4.31 -8.67 -15.47
C LEU A 290 -4.66 -8.48 -16.96
N VAL A 291 -4.97 -9.58 -17.67
CA VAL A 291 -5.45 -9.51 -19.07
C VAL A 291 -6.78 -8.75 -19.15
N MET A 292 -7.75 -9.05 -18.28
CA MET A 292 -9.01 -8.34 -18.23
C MET A 292 -8.82 -6.84 -17.96
N LEU A 293 -7.93 -6.49 -17.02
CA LEU A 293 -7.59 -5.11 -16.70
C LEU A 293 -6.95 -4.39 -17.91
N ALA A 294 -6.01 -5.04 -18.60
CA ALA A 294 -5.35 -4.51 -19.79
C ALA A 294 -6.34 -4.30 -20.95
N LEU A 295 -7.22 -5.28 -21.21
CA LEU A 295 -8.28 -5.16 -22.22
C LEU A 295 -9.27 -4.05 -21.89
N ALA A 296 -9.65 -3.91 -20.62
CA ALA A 296 -10.51 -2.82 -20.17
C ALA A 296 -9.83 -1.45 -20.38
N ALA A 297 -8.55 -1.32 -20.04
CA ALA A 297 -7.78 -0.11 -20.27
C ALA A 297 -7.68 0.23 -21.77
N ALA A 298 -7.35 -0.76 -22.61
CA ALA A 298 -7.25 -0.59 -24.06
C ALA A 298 -8.60 -0.20 -24.68
N TRP A 299 -9.69 -0.83 -24.27
CA TRP A 299 -11.04 -0.49 -24.73
C TRP A 299 -11.44 0.92 -24.31
N LEU A 300 -11.19 1.31 -23.05
CA LEU A 300 -11.48 2.65 -22.57
C LEU A 300 -10.67 3.71 -23.34
N MET A 301 -9.39 3.46 -23.58
CA MET A 301 -8.51 4.32 -24.36
C MET A 301 -8.98 4.44 -25.82
N GLY A 302 -9.23 3.31 -26.49
CA GLY A 302 -9.74 3.27 -27.86
C GLY A 302 -11.08 3.98 -28.01
N SER A 303 -12.00 3.81 -27.06
CA SER A 303 -13.29 4.51 -27.05
C SER A 303 -13.16 6.03 -26.89
N ARG A 304 -12.13 6.51 -26.19
CA ARG A 304 -11.84 7.93 -26.05
C ARG A 304 -11.16 8.48 -27.30
N LEU A 305 -10.18 7.76 -27.85
CA LEU A 305 -9.50 8.16 -29.07
C LEU A 305 -10.48 8.25 -30.26
N ALA A 306 -11.37 7.27 -30.41
CA ALA A 306 -12.42 7.29 -31.43
C ALA A 306 -13.40 8.47 -31.26
N ARG A 307 -13.67 8.90 -30.02
CA ARG A 307 -14.47 10.11 -29.76
C ARG A 307 -13.68 11.37 -30.07
N LEU A 308 -12.40 11.40 -29.75
CA LEU A 308 -11.51 12.53 -30.00
C LEU A 308 -11.36 12.81 -31.51
N THR A 309 -11.21 11.77 -32.32
CA THR A 309 -11.10 11.91 -33.78
C THR A 309 -12.38 12.43 -34.44
N ARG A 310 -13.55 12.11 -33.85
CA ARG A 310 -14.86 12.61 -34.33
C ARG A 310 -15.22 13.99 -33.79
N ALA A 311 -14.63 14.41 -32.67
CA ALA A 311 -14.93 15.69 -32.04
C ALA A 311 -14.29 16.86 -32.82
N ARG A 312 -15.14 17.73 -33.38
CA ARG A 312 -14.72 18.99 -34.03
C ARG A 312 -14.43 20.10 -33.02
N GLU A 313 -15.16 20.13 -31.91
CA GLU A 313 -15.02 21.11 -30.84
C GLU A 313 -14.91 20.43 -29.47
N GLY A 314 -14.40 21.14 -28.46
CA GLY A 314 -14.38 20.64 -27.08
C GLY A 314 -13.40 19.49 -26.80
N ARG A 315 -12.37 19.29 -27.66
CA ARG A 315 -11.36 18.22 -27.50
C ARG A 315 -10.70 18.19 -26.13
N TRP A 316 -10.48 19.35 -25.51
CA TRP A 316 -9.92 19.45 -24.16
C TRP A 316 -10.74 18.68 -23.12
N ALA A 317 -12.08 18.75 -23.17
CA ALA A 317 -12.94 18.05 -22.23
C ALA A 317 -12.81 16.52 -22.33
N LEU A 318 -12.36 16.01 -23.48
CA LEU A 318 -12.08 14.58 -23.67
C LEU A 318 -10.68 14.18 -23.22
N LEU A 319 -9.71 15.11 -23.25
CA LEU A 319 -8.29 14.87 -22.95
C LEU A 319 -7.91 15.18 -21.49
N GLU A 320 -8.58 16.13 -20.86
CA GLU A 320 -8.22 16.65 -19.53
C GLU A 320 -8.03 15.53 -18.49
N ARG A 321 -9.07 14.72 -18.26
CA ARG A 321 -9.00 13.65 -17.25
C ARG A 321 -8.00 12.54 -17.62
N PRO A 322 -7.91 12.06 -18.88
CA PRO A 322 -6.83 11.17 -19.30
C PRO A 322 -5.43 11.72 -19.07
N LEU A 323 -5.18 13.00 -19.35
CA LEU A 323 -3.87 13.63 -19.12
C LEU A 323 -3.55 13.75 -17.62
N LEU A 324 -4.53 14.12 -16.79
CA LEU A 324 -4.38 14.12 -15.33
C LEU A 324 -4.20 12.69 -14.78
N GLY A 325 -4.86 11.70 -15.38
CA GLY A 325 -4.66 10.29 -15.06
C GLY A 325 -3.25 9.81 -15.42
N LEU A 326 -2.75 10.19 -16.60
CA LEU A 326 -1.37 9.92 -17.00
C LEU A 326 -0.38 10.57 -16.03
N PHE A 327 -0.62 11.81 -15.59
CA PHE A 327 0.16 12.46 -14.55
C PHE A 327 0.18 11.65 -13.24
N LEU A 328 -0.95 11.10 -12.79
CA LEU A 328 -0.95 10.24 -11.59
C LEU A 328 -0.18 8.93 -11.81
N LEU A 329 -0.21 8.36 -13.01
CA LEU A 329 0.59 7.17 -13.33
C LEU A 329 2.09 7.47 -13.39
N THR A 330 2.50 8.65 -13.85
CA THR A 330 3.92 9.05 -13.81
C THR A 330 4.38 9.31 -12.38
N VAL A 331 3.52 9.89 -11.52
CA VAL A 331 3.79 10.00 -10.08
C VAL A 331 3.95 8.63 -9.44
N LEU A 332 3.06 7.68 -9.75
CA LEU A 332 3.14 6.31 -9.26
C LEU A 332 4.46 5.66 -9.69
N ALA A 333 4.79 5.69 -10.99
CA ALA A 333 6.03 5.11 -11.50
C ALA A 333 7.27 5.73 -10.84
N HIS A 334 7.27 7.04 -10.62
CA HIS A 334 8.34 7.74 -9.91
C HIS A 334 8.43 7.33 -8.42
N ALA A 335 7.30 7.03 -7.78
CA ALA A 335 7.26 6.59 -6.40
C ALA A 335 7.72 5.13 -6.22
N THR A 336 7.36 4.25 -7.17
CA THR A 336 7.59 2.81 -7.06
C THR A 336 8.93 2.37 -7.65
N LEU A 337 9.23 2.70 -8.91
CA LEU A 337 10.34 2.10 -9.66
C LEU A 337 11.70 2.27 -8.98
N PRO A 338 12.09 3.46 -8.46
CA PRO A 338 13.38 3.64 -7.82
C PRO A 338 13.50 2.98 -6.44
N ARG A 339 12.44 2.33 -5.96
CA ARG A 339 12.33 1.78 -4.60
C ARG A 339 11.85 0.34 -4.57
N LEU A 340 11.69 -0.31 -5.71
CA LEU A 340 11.30 -1.72 -5.76
C LEU A 340 12.32 -2.60 -5.03
N ASP A 341 13.59 -2.20 -5.01
CA ASP A 341 14.67 -2.82 -4.23
C ASP A 341 14.48 -2.71 -2.72
N ARG A 342 13.58 -1.83 -2.25
CA ARG A 342 13.28 -1.57 -0.83
C ARG A 342 11.97 -2.19 -0.35
N ALA A 343 11.21 -2.82 -1.23
CA ALA A 343 10.05 -3.61 -0.82
C ALA A 343 10.50 -4.75 0.11
N ASP A 344 9.75 -4.99 1.18
CA ASP A 344 10.09 -5.95 2.25
C ASP A 344 11.40 -5.67 3.01
N LYS A 345 12.10 -4.55 2.75
CA LYS A 345 13.33 -4.18 3.45
C LYS A 345 13.09 -3.15 4.56
N MET A 346 13.90 -3.21 5.60
CA MET A 346 13.83 -2.27 6.70
C MET A 346 14.59 -0.98 6.37
N ALA A 347 14.00 0.17 6.72
CA ALA A 347 14.70 1.43 6.80
C ALA A 347 14.73 1.90 8.26
N LEU A 348 15.92 2.00 8.83
CA LEU A 348 16.12 2.48 10.19
C LEU A 348 15.97 4.01 10.20
N LEU A 349 14.88 4.49 10.82
CA LEU A 349 14.58 5.92 10.91
C LEU A 349 15.57 6.63 11.82
N GLY A 350 15.85 7.92 11.66
CA GLY A 350 16.68 8.67 12.63
C GLY A 350 15.97 8.90 13.97
N GLY A 351 16.71 8.84 15.09
CA GLY A 351 16.18 9.23 16.40
C GLY A 351 16.05 10.75 16.54
N GLY A 352 15.21 11.19 17.48
CA GLY A 352 14.90 12.60 17.74
C GLY A 352 14.01 13.26 16.67
N GLN A 353 13.43 12.46 15.78
CA GLN A 353 12.66 12.94 14.62
C GLN A 353 11.21 12.50 14.72
N ASP A 354 10.29 13.35 14.28
CA ASP A 354 8.84 13.12 14.36
C ASP A 354 8.42 11.84 13.64
N TRP A 355 9.06 11.52 12.52
CA TRP A 355 8.73 10.31 11.75
C TRP A 355 8.97 9.01 12.52
N LEU A 356 9.93 8.97 13.45
CA LEU A 356 10.15 7.79 14.29
C LEU A 356 9.02 7.65 15.31
N THR A 357 8.56 8.76 15.87
CA THR A 357 7.42 8.79 16.79
C THR A 357 6.13 8.38 16.07
N HIS A 358 5.87 8.91 14.87
CA HIS A 358 4.70 8.52 14.08
C HIS A 358 4.72 7.02 13.73
N GLU A 359 5.87 6.50 13.31
CA GLU A 359 6.05 5.07 13.04
C GLU A 359 5.76 4.21 14.28
N THR A 360 6.31 4.60 15.43
CA THR A 360 6.10 3.88 16.70
C THR A 360 4.62 3.79 17.04
N LEU A 361 3.90 4.91 16.92
CA LEU A 361 2.48 5.00 17.25
C LEU A 361 1.60 4.27 16.22
N ALA A 362 1.96 4.33 14.93
CA ALA A 362 1.25 3.60 13.89
C ALA A 362 1.35 2.09 14.10
N ARG A 363 2.54 1.59 14.44
CA ARG A 363 2.75 0.19 14.82
C ARG A 363 1.96 -0.17 16.08
N ASP A 364 2.00 0.68 17.10
CA ASP A 364 1.25 0.45 18.34
C ASP A 364 -0.26 0.33 18.11
N ILE A 365 -0.83 1.16 17.22
CA ILE A 365 -2.24 1.06 16.81
C ILE A 365 -2.58 -0.33 16.26
N LEU A 366 -1.69 -0.89 15.43
CA LEU A 366 -1.89 -2.20 14.80
C LEU A 366 -1.64 -3.36 15.77
N VAL A 367 -0.72 -3.20 16.73
CA VAL A 367 -0.26 -4.28 17.63
C VAL A 367 -1.05 -4.32 18.94
N ASN A 368 -1.32 -3.17 19.54
CA ASN A 368 -1.91 -3.01 20.88
C ASN A 368 -3.28 -2.32 20.85
N GLY A 369 -3.71 -1.81 19.68
CA GLY A 369 -5.05 -1.28 19.45
C GLY A 369 -5.10 0.25 19.40
N PRO A 370 -6.29 0.82 19.10
CA PRO A 370 -6.40 2.21 18.68
C PRO A 370 -6.04 3.23 19.76
N LEU A 371 -6.02 2.85 21.04
CA LEU A 371 -5.80 3.78 22.15
C LEU A 371 -4.32 4.16 22.36
N MET A 372 -3.41 3.64 21.54
CA MET A 372 -1.97 3.98 21.57
C MET A 372 -1.34 3.81 22.97
N THR A 373 -1.61 2.69 23.65
CA THR A 373 -1.16 2.47 25.03
C THR A 373 0.32 2.09 25.13
N LEU A 374 1.02 1.91 24.02
CA LEU A 374 2.42 1.48 23.95
C LEU A 374 2.64 0.14 24.69
N GLY A 375 1.66 -0.76 24.56
CA GLY A 375 1.64 -2.06 25.21
C GLY A 375 1.33 -2.03 26.72
N ARG A 376 0.95 -0.88 27.28
CA ARG A 376 0.54 -0.75 28.69
C ARG A 376 -0.96 -1.00 28.88
N PRO A 377 -1.40 -1.38 30.09
CA PRO A 377 -2.81 -1.40 30.45
C PRO A 377 -3.51 -0.05 30.23
N LEU A 378 -4.84 -0.08 30.09
CA LEU A 378 -5.65 1.13 29.96
C LEU A 378 -5.47 2.02 31.20
N GLY A 379 -5.18 3.30 30.98
CA GLY A 379 -4.87 4.26 32.05
C GLY A 379 -3.38 4.34 32.42
N GLU A 380 -2.55 3.39 31.98
CA GLU A 380 -1.10 3.37 32.22
C GLU A 380 -0.28 3.74 30.97
N GLY A 381 -0.95 4.13 29.88
CA GLY A 381 -0.31 4.64 28.68
C GLY A 381 0.43 5.96 28.93
N ARG A 382 1.38 6.30 28.06
CA ARG A 382 2.08 7.59 28.15
C ARG A 382 1.20 8.72 27.63
N THR A 383 1.35 9.91 28.21
CA THR A 383 0.66 11.11 27.73
C THR A 383 0.98 11.36 26.26
N TYR A 384 -0.08 11.58 25.48
CA TYR A 384 0.01 11.83 24.04
C TYR A 384 0.12 13.35 23.79
N TYR A 385 1.27 13.79 23.25
CA TYR A 385 1.56 15.22 23.04
C TYR A 385 1.47 15.69 21.58
N ALA A 386 1.16 14.79 20.64
CA ALA A 386 1.08 15.10 19.21
C ALA A 386 -0.38 15.19 18.72
N GLN A 387 -0.57 15.49 17.44
CA GLN A 387 -1.87 15.41 16.78
C GLN A 387 -2.17 13.97 16.32
N PRO A 388 -3.30 13.36 16.72
CA PRO A 388 -3.46 11.91 16.63
C PRO A 388 -3.77 11.37 15.25
N PHE A 389 -4.29 12.17 14.32
CA PHE A 389 -4.82 11.62 13.07
C PHE A 389 -3.75 10.96 12.19
N TYR A 390 -2.56 11.54 12.13
CA TYR A 390 -1.53 11.04 11.23
C TYR A 390 -1.04 9.62 11.58
N PRO A 391 -0.76 9.27 12.84
CA PRO A 391 -0.51 7.88 13.24
C PRO A 391 -1.59 6.88 12.81
N TYR A 392 -2.89 7.23 12.88
CA TYR A 392 -3.96 6.36 12.38
C TYR A 392 -3.94 6.22 10.86
N ALA A 393 -3.70 7.31 10.13
CA ALA A 393 -3.55 7.25 8.68
C ALA A 393 -2.36 6.38 8.28
N LEU A 394 -1.23 6.51 8.98
CA LEU A 394 -0.04 5.69 8.76
C LEU A 394 -0.26 4.22 9.13
N ALA A 395 -0.97 3.94 10.24
CA ALA A 395 -1.37 2.58 10.60
C ALA A 395 -2.25 1.95 9.52
N ALA A 396 -3.21 2.70 8.96
CA ALA A 396 -4.03 2.23 7.85
C ALA A 396 -3.21 1.96 6.57
N MET A 397 -2.18 2.77 6.31
CA MET A 397 -1.24 2.51 5.22
C MET A 397 -0.47 1.20 5.45
N HIS A 398 0.11 0.99 6.64
CA HIS A 398 0.79 -0.26 6.97
C HIS A 398 -0.13 -1.49 6.95
N TRP A 399 -1.35 -1.36 7.46
CA TRP A 399 -2.34 -2.44 7.34
C TRP A 399 -2.60 -2.80 5.88
N LEU A 400 -2.64 -1.81 4.99
CA LEU A 400 -2.92 -2.00 3.58
C LEU A 400 -1.73 -2.58 2.81
N THR A 401 -0.50 -2.14 3.09
CA THR A 401 0.67 -2.42 2.25
C THR A 401 1.79 -3.24 2.91
N GLY A 402 1.68 -3.54 4.20
CA GLY A 402 2.69 -4.28 4.95
C GLY A 402 3.46 -3.43 5.94
N GLU A 403 4.35 -4.09 6.67
CA GLU A 403 5.13 -3.55 7.77
C GLU A 403 6.34 -2.71 7.32
N ASP A 404 6.81 -2.93 6.09
CA ASP A 404 7.86 -2.11 5.49
C ASP A 404 7.40 -0.66 5.22
N GLN A 405 8.37 0.20 4.87
CA GLN A 405 8.12 1.62 4.57
C GLN A 405 7.89 1.90 3.08
N PHE A 406 8.08 0.92 2.19
CA PHE A 406 7.87 1.09 0.75
C PHE A 406 6.43 1.50 0.48
N GLY A 407 5.48 0.71 0.98
CA GLY A 407 4.06 0.92 0.73
C GLY A 407 3.51 2.26 1.22
N PRO A 408 3.69 2.63 2.51
CA PRO A 408 3.25 3.92 3.04
C PRO A 408 3.85 5.10 2.28
N ILE A 409 5.14 5.05 1.92
CA ILE A 409 5.76 6.17 1.19
C ILE A 409 5.22 6.27 -0.25
N VAL A 410 4.97 5.15 -0.93
CA VAL A 410 4.32 5.17 -2.26
C VAL A 410 2.93 5.80 -2.16
N LEU A 411 2.14 5.46 -1.15
CA LEU A 411 0.82 6.06 -0.92
C LEU A 411 0.90 7.56 -0.62
N GLN A 412 1.91 8.01 0.14
CA GLN A 412 2.13 9.43 0.42
C GLN A 412 2.53 10.22 -0.84
N LEU A 413 3.43 9.68 -1.66
CA LEU A 413 3.81 10.30 -2.93
C LEU A 413 2.65 10.35 -3.92
N LEU A 414 1.82 9.30 -3.97
CA LEU A 414 0.59 9.30 -4.75
C LEU A 414 -0.41 10.34 -4.22
N GLY A 415 -0.56 10.44 -2.90
CA GLY A 415 -1.34 11.48 -2.24
C GLY A 415 -0.89 12.87 -2.67
N LEU A 416 0.42 13.13 -2.66
CA LEU A 416 0.97 14.40 -3.17
C LEU A 416 0.62 14.63 -4.65
N GLY A 417 0.69 13.60 -5.50
CA GLY A 417 0.21 13.69 -6.89
C GLY A 417 -1.28 14.06 -6.98
N LEU A 418 -2.11 13.42 -6.15
CA LEU A 418 -3.54 13.72 -6.05
C LEU A 418 -3.81 15.16 -5.60
N SER A 419 -3.00 15.72 -4.71
CA SER A 419 -3.06 17.13 -4.32
C SER A 419 -2.90 18.06 -5.53
N GLY A 420 -1.96 17.76 -6.43
CA GLY A 420 -1.78 18.52 -7.67
C GLY A 420 -3.03 18.50 -8.57
N VAL A 421 -3.68 17.34 -8.67
CA VAL A 421 -4.95 17.19 -9.43
C VAL A 421 -6.10 17.93 -8.75
N LEU A 422 -6.19 17.91 -7.43
CA LEU A 422 -7.20 18.66 -6.67
C LEU A 422 -7.03 20.17 -6.84
N LEU A 423 -5.79 20.66 -6.76
CA LEU A 423 -5.44 22.05 -7.00
C LEU A 423 -5.74 22.48 -8.45
N TYR A 424 -5.47 21.60 -9.43
CA TYR A 424 -5.88 21.82 -10.81
C TYR A 424 -7.39 22.07 -10.91
N PHE A 425 -8.23 21.20 -10.33
CA PHE A 425 -9.69 21.38 -10.39
C PHE A 425 -10.17 22.60 -9.62
N LEU A 426 -9.54 22.92 -8.49
CA LEU A 426 -9.84 24.13 -7.72
C LEU A 426 -9.55 25.39 -8.55
N ALA A 427 -8.35 25.49 -9.11
CA ALA A 427 -7.95 26.62 -9.96
C ALA A 427 -8.78 26.72 -11.24
N LYS A 428 -9.12 25.58 -11.87
CA LYS A 428 -10.00 25.54 -13.04
C LYS A 428 -11.35 26.14 -12.74
N ARG A 429 -11.90 25.83 -11.58
CA ARG A 429 -13.23 26.27 -11.17
C ARG A 429 -13.26 27.76 -10.83
N LEU A 430 -12.22 28.27 -10.19
CA LEU A 430 -12.12 29.67 -9.78
C LEU A 430 -11.68 30.60 -10.94
N PHE A 431 -10.79 30.15 -11.81
CA PHE A 431 -10.05 31.02 -12.72
C PHE A 431 -9.94 30.48 -14.16
N GLY A 432 -10.58 29.34 -14.47
CA GLY A 432 -10.55 28.73 -15.79
C GLY A 432 -9.33 27.84 -16.08
N VAL A 433 -9.35 27.21 -17.25
CA VAL A 433 -8.38 26.17 -17.65
C VAL A 433 -6.93 26.67 -17.72
N PRO A 434 -6.60 27.87 -18.26
CA PRO A 434 -5.22 28.34 -18.31
C PRO A 434 -4.57 28.44 -16.92
N SER A 435 -5.30 28.99 -15.96
CA SER A 435 -4.86 29.11 -14.56
C SER A 435 -4.71 27.74 -13.90
N ALA A 436 -5.56 26.77 -14.24
CA ALA A 436 -5.43 25.40 -13.77
C ALA A 436 -4.15 24.72 -14.27
N LEU A 437 -3.82 24.89 -15.55
CA LEU A 437 -2.59 24.36 -16.13
C LEU A 437 -1.36 25.04 -15.53
N ALA A 438 -1.37 26.36 -15.38
CA ALA A 438 -0.30 27.10 -14.72
C ALA A 438 -0.11 26.62 -13.27
N THR A 439 -1.20 26.41 -12.53
CA THR A 439 -1.18 25.85 -11.17
C THR A 439 -0.53 24.48 -11.14
N LEU A 440 -0.88 23.58 -12.08
CA LEU A 440 -0.29 22.24 -12.13
C LEU A 440 1.21 22.29 -12.47
N VAL A 441 1.64 23.15 -13.40
CA VAL A 441 3.06 23.32 -13.75
C VAL A 441 3.86 23.85 -12.56
N LEU A 442 3.36 24.89 -11.88
CA LEU A 442 3.98 25.42 -10.67
C LEU A 442 4.03 24.37 -9.56
N PHE A 443 2.95 23.59 -9.40
CA PHE A 443 2.90 22.50 -8.43
C PHE A 443 3.96 21.43 -8.73
N VAL A 444 4.16 21.05 -9.98
CA VAL A 444 5.21 20.09 -10.38
C VAL A 444 6.60 20.62 -10.02
N GLY A 445 6.87 21.91 -10.29
CA GLY A 445 8.12 22.56 -9.88
C GLY A 445 8.32 22.55 -8.35
N LEU A 446 7.31 22.98 -7.59
CA LEU A 446 7.34 22.99 -6.13
C LEU A 446 7.49 21.57 -5.54
N ARG A 447 6.82 20.60 -6.15
CA ARG A 447 6.95 19.19 -5.77
C ARG A 447 8.40 18.74 -5.87
N HIS A 448 9.03 18.95 -7.02
CA HIS A 448 10.41 18.55 -7.24
C HIS A 448 11.39 19.28 -6.32
N TRP A 449 11.14 20.57 -6.05
CA TRP A 449 12.00 21.38 -5.21
C TRP A 449 11.93 21.02 -3.72
N GLN A 450 10.73 20.87 -3.15
CA GLN A 450 10.55 20.76 -1.69
C GLN A 450 9.62 19.63 -1.26
N LEU A 451 8.48 19.43 -1.92
CA LEU A 451 7.43 18.55 -1.36
C LEU A 451 7.77 17.07 -1.46
N ASP A 452 8.57 16.64 -2.45
CA ASP A 452 8.97 15.24 -2.60
C ASP A 452 9.82 14.77 -1.41
N TRP A 453 10.67 15.65 -0.86
CA TRP A 453 11.46 15.39 0.35
C TRP A 453 10.58 15.17 1.59
N VAL A 454 9.47 15.91 1.70
CA VAL A 454 8.48 15.77 2.79
C VAL A 454 7.68 14.48 2.61
N ALA A 455 7.21 14.21 1.39
CA ALA A 455 6.42 13.02 1.04
C ALA A 455 7.18 11.70 1.19
N ARG A 456 8.52 11.75 1.19
CA ARG A 456 9.37 10.57 1.44
C ARG A 456 9.60 10.27 2.91
N ARG A 457 9.10 11.11 3.82
CA ARG A 457 9.20 10.94 5.27
C ARG A 457 7.83 10.68 5.85
N LEU A 458 7.80 10.04 7.01
CA LEU A 458 6.56 9.75 7.71
C LEU A 458 6.09 10.99 8.48
N LEU A 459 5.65 12.02 7.75
CA LEU A 459 5.25 13.32 8.27
C LEU A 459 3.76 13.60 8.02
N SER A 460 3.12 14.27 8.97
CA SER A 460 1.70 14.61 8.95
C SER A 460 1.29 15.50 7.78
N GLU A 461 2.24 16.30 7.28
CA GLU A 461 2.14 17.15 6.09
C GLU A 461 1.62 16.38 4.88
N ASN A 462 1.97 15.09 4.75
CA ASN A 462 1.62 14.29 3.58
C ASN A 462 0.11 14.03 3.47
N VAL A 463 -0.55 13.83 4.61
CA VAL A 463 -2.01 13.71 4.67
C VAL A 463 -2.64 15.10 4.52
N TYR A 464 -2.04 16.11 5.13
CA TYR A 464 -2.50 17.50 5.06
C TYR A 464 -2.53 18.06 3.62
N PHE A 465 -1.52 17.72 2.79
CA PHE A 465 -1.45 18.13 1.39
C PHE A 465 -2.64 17.66 0.57
N VAL A 466 -3.29 16.54 0.93
CA VAL A 466 -4.46 16.01 0.22
C VAL A 466 -5.75 16.60 0.78
N ILE A 467 -5.87 16.60 2.10
CA ILE A 467 -7.11 16.97 2.79
C ILE A 467 -7.48 18.42 2.54
N VAL A 468 -6.52 19.36 2.60
CA VAL A 468 -6.83 20.79 2.49
C VAL A 468 -7.34 21.17 1.10
N PRO A 469 -6.67 20.85 -0.03
CA PRO A 469 -7.19 21.12 -1.36
C PRO A 469 -8.54 20.44 -1.61
N ALA A 470 -8.74 19.21 -1.10
CA ALA A 470 -10.01 18.51 -1.20
C ALA A 470 -11.13 19.27 -0.46
N ALA A 471 -10.87 19.74 0.76
CA ALA A 471 -11.81 20.51 1.55
C ALA A 471 -12.20 21.82 0.84
N LEU A 472 -11.20 22.57 0.35
CA LEU A 472 -11.42 23.82 -0.38
C LEU A 472 -12.22 23.59 -1.67
N LEU A 473 -11.90 22.54 -2.43
CA LEU A 473 -12.67 22.19 -3.63
C LEU A 473 -14.14 21.85 -3.29
N CYS A 474 -14.39 21.15 -2.18
CA CYS A 474 -15.74 20.87 -1.71
C CYS A 474 -16.47 22.16 -1.28
N LEU A 475 -15.79 23.08 -0.60
CA LEU A 475 -16.37 24.37 -0.24
C LEU A 475 -16.75 25.20 -1.47
N VAL A 476 -15.86 25.32 -2.45
CA VAL A 476 -16.15 26.06 -3.69
C VAL A 476 -17.32 25.40 -4.43
N ARG A 477 -17.36 24.06 -4.50
CA ARG A 477 -18.49 23.34 -5.08
C ARG A 477 -19.80 23.59 -4.33
N PHE A 478 -19.75 23.67 -3.00
CA PHE A 478 -20.93 24.01 -2.20
C PHE A 478 -21.40 25.44 -2.48
N VAL A 479 -20.50 26.41 -2.59
CA VAL A 479 -20.84 27.81 -2.89
C VAL A 479 -21.56 27.90 -4.24
N ASP A 480 -21.05 27.21 -5.25
CA ASP A 480 -21.60 27.27 -6.61
C ASP A 480 -22.87 26.43 -6.80
N GLU A 481 -22.92 25.22 -6.23
CA GLU A 481 -23.96 24.22 -6.53
C GLU A 481 -24.96 24.03 -5.37
N ARG A 482 -24.70 24.64 -4.21
CA ARG A 482 -25.51 24.55 -2.98
C ARG A 482 -25.79 23.11 -2.51
N ARG A 483 -24.93 22.16 -2.91
CA ARG A 483 -25.10 20.74 -2.57
C ARG A 483 -24.70 20.46 -1.12
N ARG A 484 -25.66 20.11 -0.27
CA ARG A 484 -25.43 19.80 1.16
C ARG A 484 -24.32 18.77 1.40
N ARG A 485 -24.17 17.78 0.51
CA ARG A 485 -23.09 16.79 0.63
C ARG A 485 -21.69 17.42 0.61
N ASP A 486 -21.51 18.51 -0.12
CA ASP A 486 -20.19 19.12 -0.32
C ASP A 486 -19.78 19.94 0.93
N VAL A 487 -20.73 20.59 1.62
CA VAL A 487 -20.44 21.25 2.92
C VAL A 487 -20.19 20.23 4.03
N TRP A 488 -20.92 19.10 4.08
CA TRP A 488 -20.64 18.02 5.01
C TRP A 488 -19.24 17.43 4.79
N LEU A 489 -18.89 17.13 3.53
CA LEU A 489 -17.58 16.60 3.19
C LEU A 489 -16.46 17.61 3.51
N ALA A 490 -16.66 18.89 3.18
CA ALA A 490 -15.72 19.95 3.54
C ALA A 490 -15.52 20.08 5.05
N GLY A 491 -16.60 20.08 5.83
CA GLY A 491 -16.55 20.13 7.29
C GLY A 491 -15.80 18.95 7.90
N THR A 492 -16.08 17.73 7.42
CA THR A 492 -15.34 16.53 7.83
C THR A 492 -13.86 16.63 7.49
N LEU A 493 -13.52 17.02 6.26
CA LEU A 493 -12.13 17.16 5.82
C LEU A 493 -11.39 18.25 6.62
N LEU A 494 -12.01 19.40 6.90
CA LEU A 494 -11.42 20.43 7.75
C LEU A 494 -11.25 19.95 9.19
N GLY A 495 -12.21 19.21 9.73
CA GLY A 495 -12.08 18.56 11.04
C GLY A 495 -10.88 17.62 11.08
N LEU A 496 -10.74 16.76 10.06
CA LEU A 496 -9.55 15.90 9.93
C LEU A 496 -8.26 16.72 9.79
N ALA A 497 -8.27 17.83 9.04
CA ALA A 497 -7.12 18.71 8.92
C ALA A 497 -6.69 19.30 10.27
N VAL A 498 -7.64 19.71 11.12
CA VAL A 498 -7.38 20.19 12.49
C VAL A 498 -6.80 19.10 13.39
N VAL A 499 -7.36 17.89 13.34
CA VAL A 499 -6.88 16.75 14.12
C VAL A 499 -5.56 16.19 13.56
N THR A 500 -5.19 16.54 12.33
CA THR A 500 -3.85 16.27 11.75
C THR A 500 -2.85 17.34 12.16
N ARG A 501 -3.25 18.61 12.13
CA ARG A 501 -2.40 19.78 12.44
C ARG A 501 -3.25 20.89 13.07
N GLY A 502 -2.95 21.19 14.34
CA GLY A 502 -3.66 22.22 15.11
C GLY A 502 -3.74 23.60 14.45
N PRO A 503 -2.72 24.10 13.72
CA PRO A 503 -2.80 25.40 13.04
C PRO A 503 -3.97 25.55 12.06
N ALA A 504 -4.54 24.44 11.56
CA ALA A 504 -5.71 24.50 10.68
C ALA A 504 -6.95 25.11 11.36
N LEU A 505 -7.00 25.10 12.70
CA LEU A 505 -8.08 25.70 13.48
C LEU A 505 -8.22 27.21 13.22
N LEU A 506 -7.11 27.88 12.89
CA LEU A 506 -7.08 29.32 12.58
C LEU A 506 -7.89 29.67 11.33
N TYR A 507 -8.08 28.72 10.41
CA TYR A 507 -8.84 28.95 9.18
C TYR A 507 -10.36 28.79 9.37
N LEU A 508 -10.80 28.07 10.40
CA LEU A 508 -12.22 27.74 10.58
C LEU A 508 -13.13 28.98 10.75
N PRO A 509 -12.81 29.98 11.60
CA PRO A 509 -13.67 31.15 11.75
C PRO A 509 -13.85 31.92 10.43
N ILE A 510 -12.79 31.98 9.61
CA ILE A 510 -12.81 32.65 8.31
C ILE A 510 -13.73 31.90 7.35
N VAL A 511 -13.57 30.57 7.25
CA VAL A 511 -14.42 29.73 6.40
C VAL A 511 -15.90 29.83 6.80
N VAL A 512 -16.20 29.73 8.10
CA VAL A 512 -17.57 29.84 8.62
C VAL A 512 -18.15 31.23 8.35
N GLY A 513 -17.39 32.30 8.60
CA GLY A 513 -17.80 33.67 8.32
C GLY A 513 -18.10 33.91 6.84
N LEU A 514 -17.26 33.41 5.94
CA LEU A 514 -17.48 33.50 4.49
C LEU A 514 -18.73 32.74 4.04
N ILE A 515 -18.93 31.50 4.52
CA ILE A 515 -20.14 30.72 4.21
C ILE A 515 -21.39 31.44 4.69
N TRP A 516 -21.36 31.97 5.92
CA TRP A 516 -22.50 32.69 6.50
C TRP A 516 -22.84 33.96 5.72
N LEU A 517 -21.85 34.76 5.34
CA LEU A 517 -22.04 35.95 4.50
C LEU A 517 -22.65 35.60 3.14
N LEU A 518 -22.18 34.50 2.53
CA LEU A 518 -22.68 34.02 1.24
C LEU A 518 -24.12 33.50 1.31
N LEU A 519 -24.53 32.91 2.44
CA LEU A 519 -25.91 32.47 2.64
C LEU A 519 -26.84 33.68 2.88
N ARG A 520 -26.41 34.68 3.66
CA ARG A 520 -27.22 35.87 3.96
C ARG A 520 -27.53 36.75 2.76
N ARG A 521 -26.61 36.87 1.80
CA ARG A 521 -26.82 37.74 0.62
C ARG A 521 -27.97 37.30 -0.27
N GLU A 522 -28.29 36.00 -0.31
CA GLU A 522 -29.34 35.43 -1.16
C GLU A 522 -30.74 35.55 -0.54
N ASP A 523 -30.84 35.42 0.78
CA ASP A 523 -32.11 35.65 1.50
C ASP A 523 -32.62 37.08 1.30
N GLY A 524 -31.71 38.05 1.18
CA GLY A 524 -32.04 39.45 0.93
C GLY A 524 -32.47 39.75 -0.52
N THR A 525 -32.07 38.95 -1.51
CA THR A 525 -32.42 39.18 -2.93
C THR A 525 -33.73 38.51 -3.33
N THR A 526 -34.11 37.43 -2.65
CA THR A 526 -35.36 36.70 -2.94
C THR A 526 -36.61 37.45 -2.43
N GLY A 527 -36.46 38.36 -1.46
CA GLY A 527 -37.54 39.18 -0.92
C GLY A 527 -38.01 40.36 -1.77
N GLN A 528 -37.30 40.70 -2.87
CA GLN A 528 -37.63 41.87 -3.71
C GLN A 528 -38.33 41.55 -5.05
N ILE A 529 -38.54 40.27 -5.39
CA ILE A 529 -39.16 39.87 -6.68
C ILE A 529 -40.67 39.55 -6.52
N GLY A 530 -41.23 39.66 -5.30
CA GLY A 530 -42.65 39.40 -5.02
C GLY A 530 -43.55 40.64 -4.93
N ALA A 531 -43.05 41.84 -5.28
CA ALA A 531 -43.79 43.10 -5.16
C ALA A 531 -43.71 43.93 -6.45
N THR A 532 -44.22 43.39 -7.55
CA THR A 532 -44.69 44.15 -8.72
C THR A 532 -45.79 43.38 -9.41
#